data_AF-A0A3C0D0M0-F1
#
_entry.id   AF-A0A3C0D0M0-F1
#
_cell.length_a   1.000
_cell.length_b   1.000
_cell.length_c   1.000
_cell.angle_alpha   90.00
_cell.angle_beta   90.00
_cell.angle_gamma   90.00
#
_symmetry.space_group_name_H-M   'P 1'
#
loop_
_entity.id
_entity.type
_entity.pdbx_description
1 polymer ?
#
loop_
_entity_poly.entity_id
_entity_poly.type
_entity_poly.pdbx_seq_one_letter_code
_entity_poly.pdbx_strand_id
1 'polypeptide(L)' 'MESHKAANLGYIDSGIRTLELAQKAYSLHEQQDVYEKRKLADFVLSNSLWKDGMLVPSYRKPFDLIVEANKRLWITLKC' A
#
# COMPACT_ATOMS: atom_id res chain seq x y z
N MET A 1 13.18 9.87 29.50
CA MET A 1 12.11 8.85 29.40
C MET A 1 10.90 9.31 28.55
N GLU A 2 10.96 10.48 27.90
CA GLU A 2 9.85 11.00 27.06
C GLU A 2 9.96 10.66 25.56
N SER A 3 11.17 10.46 25.05
CA SER A 3 11.43 10.19 23.61
C SER A 3 10.72 8.93 23.10
N HIS A 4 10.60 7.88 23.92
CA HIS A 4 9.90 6.65 23.53
C HIS A 4 8.38 6.83 23.38
N LYS A 5 7.75 7.73 24.16
CA LYS A 5 6.30 7.97 24.07
C LYS A 5 5.94 8.79 22.84
N ALA A 6 6.76 9.81 22.51
CA ALA A 6 6.59 10.61 21.31
C ALA A 6 6.82 9.79 20.01
N ALA A 7 7.84 8.91 20.00
CA ALA A 7 8.09 7.99 18.88
C ALA A 7 6.91 7.03 18.65
N ASN A 8 6.25 6.57 19.72
CA ASN A 8 5.10 5.68 19.64
C ASN A 8 3.87 6.38 19.00
N LEU A 9 3.63 7.65 19.35
CA LEU A 9 2.54 8.44 18.76
C LEU A 9 2.77 8.71 17.26
N GLY A 10 4.00 9.05 16.87
CA GLY A 10 4.35 9.25 15.46
C GLY A 10 4.19 7.98 14.61
N TYR A 11 4.49 6.81 15.19
CA TYR A 11 4.30 5.52 14.52
C TYR A 11 2.82 5.19 14.31
N ILE A 12 1.97 5.45 15.31
CA ILE A 12 0.52 5.27 15.21
C ILE A 12 -0.07 6.19 14.14
N ASP A 13 0.28 7.47 14.14
CA ASP A 13 -0.23 8.44 13.15
C ASP A 13 0.20 8.06 11.73
N SER A 14 1.46 7.63 11.56
CA SER A 14 1.97 7.14 10.28
C SER A 14 1.23 5.88 9.81
N GLY A 15 0.90 4.97 10.74
CA GLY A 15 0.10 3.79 10.48
C GLY A 15 -1.32 4.14 10.02
N ILE A 16 -1.99 5.07 10.69
CA ILE A 16 -3.32 5.56 10.32
C ILE A 16 -3.30 6.13 8.91
N ARG A 17 -2.39 7.07 8.62
CA ARG A 17 -2.27 7.69 7.29
C ARG A 17 -1.99 6.67 6.18
N THR A 18 -1.18 5.64 6.48
CA THR A 18 -0.89 4.57 5.52
C THR A 18 -2.16 3.78 5.18
N LEU A 19 -2.97 3.44 6.19
CA LEU A 19 -4.24 2.73 6.00
C LEU A 19 -5.27 3.60 5.26
N GLU A 20 -5.38 4.88 5.60
CA GLU A 20 -6.25 5.83 4.91
C GLU A 20 -5.88 5.97 3.43
N LEU A 21 -4.59 6.08 3.12
CA LEU A 21 -4.11 6.12 1.74
C LEU A 21 -4.46 4.83 1.03
N ALA A 22 -4.22 3.66 1.63
CA ALA A 22 -4.52 2.37 1.00
C ALA A 22 -6.02 2.21 0.70
N GLN A 23 -6.90 2.67 1.59
CA GLN A 23 -8.36 2.64 1.37
C GLN A 23 -8.80 3.57 0.23
N LYS A 24 -8.17 4.74 0.10
CA LYS A 24 -8.51 5.74 -0.91
C LYS A 24 -7.66 5.64 -2.18
N ALA A 25 -6.69 4.72 -2.24
CA ALA A 25 -5.71 4.64 -3.31
C ALA A 25 -6.36 4.49 -4.68
N TYR A 26 -7.42 3.68 -4.78
CA TYR A 26 -8.14 3.48 -6.04
C TYR A 26 -8.87 4.74 -6.51
N SER A 27 -9.65 5.39 -5.65
CA SER A 27 -10.40 6.59 -6.02
C SER A 27 -9.48 7.78 -6.32
N LEU A 28 -8.40 7.93 -5.54
CA LEU A 28 -7.34 8.89 -5.82
C LEU A 28 -6.68 8.56 -7.16
N HIS A 29 -6.34 7.29 -7.41
CA HIS A 29 -5.75 6.91 -8.69
C HIS A 29 -6.65 7.31 -9.86
N GLU A 30 -7.95 7.00 -9.86
CA GLU A 30 -8.83 7.32 -11.00
C GLU A 30 -8.93 8.83 -11.31
N GLN A 31 -8.97 9.67 -10.27
CA GLN A 31 -9.18 11.11 -10.41
C GLN A 31 -7.91 11.92 -10.71
N GLN A 32 -6.73 11.31 -10.60
CA GLN A 32 -5.45 12.01 -10.77
C GLN A 32 -4.92 11.91 -12.21
N ASP A 33 -4.09 12.89 -12.57
CA ASP A 33 -3.40 12.89 -13.85
C ASP A 33 -2.30 11.81 -13.89
N VAL A 34 -1.76 11.55 -15.09
CA VAL A 34 -0.80 10.46 -15.33
C VAL A 34 0.46 10.58 -14.45
N TYR A 35 0.89 11.80 -14.11
CA TYR A 35 2.07 12.01 -13.29
C TYR A 35 1.82 11.60 -11.84
N GLU A 36 0.73 12.05 -11.23
CA GLU A 36 0.40 11.68 -9.85
C GLU A 36 0.02 10.19 -9.74
N LYS A 37 -0.59 9.60 -10.78
CA LYS A 37 -0.78 8.14 -10.89
C LYS A 37 0.54 7.39 -10.82
N ARG A 38 1.55 7.84 -11.58
CA ARG A 38 2.90 7.24 -11.59
C ARG A 38 3.57 7.39 -10.22
N LYS A 39 3.48 8.58 -9.63
CA LYS A 39 4.06 8.86 -8.31
C LYS A 39 3.45 7.99 -7.21
N LEU A 40 2.13 7.77 -7.26
CA LEU A 40 1.45 6.85 -6.35
C LEU A 40 1.94 5.41 -6.55
N ALA A 41 2.11 4.97 -7.81
CA ALA A 41 2.67 3.66 -8.11
C ALA A 41 4.12 3.52 -7.61
N ASP A 42 4.98 4.52 -7.84
CA ASP A 42 6.37 4.54 -7.36
C ASP A 42 6.47 4.54 -5.84
N PHE A 43 5.49 5.11 -5.15
CA PHE A 43 5.41 5.13 -3.69
C PHE A 43 5.02 3.77 -3.11
N VAL A 44 4.06 3.09 -3.73
CA VAL A 44 3.51 1.81 -3.23
C VAL A 44 4.32 0.60 -3.70
N LEU A 45 4.80 0.62 -4.94
CA LEU A 45 5.50 -0.48 -5.58
C LEU A 45 7.02 -0.35 -5.44
N SER A 46 7.69 -1.48 -5.32
CA SER A 46 9.13 -1.64 -5.53
C SER A 46 9.37 -2.28 -6.90
N ASN A 47 10.63 -2.59 -7.24
CA ASN A 47 11.06 -3.19 -8.50
C ASN A 47 10.18 -4.40 -8.89
N SER A 48 9.15 -4.12 -9.68
CA SER A 48 8.15 -5.10 -10.06
C SER A 48 8.67 -5.92 -11.22
N LEU A 49 8.32 -7.20 -11.24
CA LEU A 49 8.86 -8.15 -12.22
C LEU A 49 7.82 -8.40 -13.30
N TRP A 50 8.30 -8.62 -14.52
CA TRP A 50 7.48 -9.15 -15.59
C TRP A 50 7.86 -10.61 -15.78
N LYS A 51 6.91 -11.52 -15.55
CA LYS A 51 7.14 -12.97 -15.59
C LYS A 51 5.98 -13.65 -16.29
N ASP A 52 6.29 -14.53 -17.25
CA ASP A 52 5.31 -15.36 -17.96
C ASP A 52 4.17 -14.54 -18.61
N GLY A 53 4.48 -13.35 -19.13
CA GLY A 53 3.50 -12.44 -19.74
C GLY A 53 2.62 -11.69 -18.74
N MET A 54 2.88 -11.83 -17.43
CA MET A 54 2.13 -11.17 -16.37
C MET A 54 3.03 -10.22 -15.56
N LEU A 55 2.46 -9.08 -15.15
CA LEU A 55 3.10 -8.19 -14.19
C LEU A 55 2.94 -8.80 -12.78
N VAL A 56 4.07 -9.03 -12.11
CA VAL A 56 4.14 -9.48 -10.72
C VAL A 56 4.52 -8.28 -9.85
N PRO A 57 3.53 -7.60 -9.23
CA PRO A 57 3.80 -6.41 -8.43
C PRO A 57 4.56 -6.79 -7.16
N SER A 58 5.65 -6.05 -6.89
CA SER A 58 6.35 -6.10 -5.60
C SER A 58 5.98 -4.85 -4.81
N TYR A 59 5.52 -5.01 -3.57
CA TYR A 59 5.04 -3.90 -2.74
C TYR A 59 6.11 -3.47 -1.72
N ARG A 60 6.23 -2.16 -1.50
CA ARG A 60 7.08 -1.62 -0.42
C ARG A 60 6.39 -1.82 0.93
N LYS A 61 7.17 -1.89 2.01
CA LYS A 61 6.61 -1.82 3.36
C LYS A 61 6.07 -0.41 3.64
N PRO A 62 4.88 -0.25 4.25
CA PRO A 62 4.07 -1.31 4.89
C PRO A 62 2.97 -1.91 4.00
N PHE A 63 2.93 -1.58 2.70
CA PHE A 63 1.85 -1.98 1.79
C PHE A 63 1.81 -3.48 1.49
N ASP A 64 2.95 -4.17 1.62
CA ASP A 64 3.05 -5.63 1.53
C ASP A 64 2.10 -6.34 2.50
N LEU A 65 2.02 -5.87 3.75
CA LEU A 65 1.12 -6.42 4.77
C LEU A 65 -0.35 -6.20 4.43
N ILE A 66 -0.68 -5.04 3.87
CA ILE A 66 -2.05 -4.68 3.46
C ILE A 66 -2.50 -5.59 2.31
N VAL A 67 -1.63 -5.84 1.34
CA VAL A 67 -1.90 -6.75 0.24
C VAL A 67 -2.07 -8.18 0.75
N GLU A 68 -1.21 -8.64 1.65
CA GLU A 68 -1.31 -9.98 2.23
C GLU A 68 -2.61 -10.19 3.02
N ALA A 69 -3.02 -9.19 3.81
CA ALA A 69 -4.31 -9.21 4.50
C ALA A 69 -5.50 -9.34 3.54
N ASN A 70 -5.45 -8.68 2.38
CA ASN A 70 -6.52 -8.70 1.39
C ASN A 70 -6.50 -9.95 0.50
N LYS A 71 -5.35 -10.55 0.21
CA LYS A 71 -5.26 -11.85 -0.52
C LYS A 71 -6.05 -12.95 0.17
N ARG A 72 -6.06 -12.93 1.51
CA ARG A 72 -6.74 -13.94 2.34
C ARG A 72 -8.26 -13.92 2.18
N LEU A 73 -8.84 -12.81 1.70
CA LEU A 73 -10.28 -12.67 1.44
C LEU A 73 -10.69 -13.19 0.05
N TRP A 74 -9.76 -13.28 -0.90
CA TRP A 74 -10.06 -13.79 -2.25
C TRP A 74 -10.18 -15.32 -2.32
N ILE A 75 -9.66 -16.04 -1.32
CA ILE A 75 -9.76 -17.51 -1.23
C ILE A 75 -11.09 -17.96 -0.63
N THR A 76 -11.75 -17.13 0.19
CA THR A 76 -13.01 -17.45 0.86
C THR A 76 -14.27 -17.02 0.11
N LEU A 77 -14.16 -16.10 -0.86
CA LEU A 77 -15.30 -15.62 -1.67
C LEU A 77 -15.47 -16.37 -3.01
N LYS A 78 -14.75 -17.48 -3.21
CA LYS A 78 -14.92 -18.40 -4.35
C LYS A 78 -15.43 -19.80 -3.95
N CYS A 79 -15.83 -19.99 -2.70
CA CYS A 79 -16.55 -21.19 -2.24
C CYS A 79 -18.05 -20.91 -2.14
#